data_AF-A0A660Q0V0-F1
#
_entry.id   AF-A0A660Q0V0-F1
#
_cell.length_a   1.000
_cell.length_b   1.000
_cell.length_c   1.000
_cell.angle_alpha   90.00
_cell.angle_beta   90.00
_cell.angle_gamma   90.00
#
_symmetry.space_group_name_H-M   'P 1'
#
loop_
_entity.id
_entity.type
_entity.pdbx_description
1 polymer ?
#
loop_
_entity_poly.entity_id
_entity_poly.type
_entity_poly.pdbx_seq_one_letter_code
_entity_poly.pdbx_strand_id
1 'polypeptide(L)'
;MIRFGSKLLLGSVVVLLFLTLTQCTVKKPEAPTWTTQLTVPVVNRTYAMEEIVDKIDEDGISMDAEGSILFTFSEEIDPVVVDSSELTIS
;
A
#
# COMPACT_ATOMS: atom_id res chain seq x y z
N MET A 1 3.04 -76.93 3.54
CA MET A 1 3.86 -75.75 3.16
C MET A 1 3.06 -74.52 2.74
N ILE A 2 1.87 -74.64 2.11
CA ILE A 2 1.11 -73.50 1.55
C ILE A 2 0.59 -72.48 2.60
N ARG A 3 0.27 -72.92 3.83
CA ARG A 3 -0.25 -72.02 4.89
C ARG A 3 0.79 -71.03 5.47
N PHE A 4 2.08 -71.31 5.34
CA PHE A 4 3.14 -70.43 5.85
C PHE A 4 3.46 -69.32 4.84
N GLY A 5 3.52 -69.66 3.54
CA GLY A 5 3.68 -68.70 2.46
C GLY A 5 2.52 -67.71 2.36
N SER A 6 1.27 -68.17 2.54
CA SER A 6 0.11 -67.27 2.54
C SER A 6 0.17 -66.22 3.65
N LYS A 7 0.63 -66.57 4.86
CA LYS A 7 0.79 -65.61 5.97
C LYS A 7 1.91 -64.59 5.72
N LEU A 8 3.00 -65.03 5.08
CA LEU A 8 4.09 -64.13 4.68
C LEU A 8 3.67 -63.16 3.57
N LEU A 9 2.91 -63.63 2.58
CA LEU A 9 2.35 -62.76 1.53
C LEU A 9 1.31 -61.78 2.09
N LEU A 10 0.43 -62.23 2.98
CA LEU A 10 -0.58 -61.36 3.60
C LEU A 10 0.07 -60.29 4.48
N GLY A 11 1.11 -60.65 5.23
CA GLY A 11 1.90 -59.68 6.00
C GLY A 11 2.61 -58.66 5.10
N SER A 12 3.20 -59.09 3.99
CA SER A 12 3.84 -58.20 3.01
C SER A 12 2.86 -57.20 2.38
N VAL A 13 1.66 -57.65 2.02
CA VAL A 13 0.60 -56.78 1.46
C VAL A 13 0.18 -55.71 2.48
N VAL A 14 0.04 -56.08 3.75
CA VAL A 14 -0.31 -55.12 4.82
C VAL A 14 0.79 -54.08 5.02
N VAL A 15 2.06 -54.49 5.01
CA VAL A 15 3.19 -53.56 5.14
C VAL A 15 3.27 -52.59 3.95
N LEU A 16 3.03 -53.07 2.73
CA LEU A 16 3.00 -52.22 1.54
C LEU A 16 1.86 -51.19 1.59
N LEU A 17 0.67 -51.59 2.03
CA LEU A 17 -0.45 -50.67 2.26
C LEU A 17 -0.09 -49.55 3.25
N PHE A 18 0.53 -49.89 4.38
CA PHE A 18 0.95 -48.89 5.37
C PHE A 18 2.02 -47.93 4.82
N LEU A 19 2.97 -48.43 4.03
CA LEU A 19 4.01 -47.59 3.41
C LEU A 19 3.46 -46.62 2.36
N THR A 20 2.39 -46.97 1.65
CA THR A 20 1.75 -46.05 0.69
C THR A 20 1.00 -44.92 1.38
N LEU A 21 0.47 -45.15 2.60
CA LEU A 21 -0.24 -44.13 3.37
C LEU A 21 0.71 -43.09 3.97
N THR A 22 1.92 -43.49 4.37
CA THR A 22 2.91 -42.55 4.95
C THR A 22 3.66 -41.73 3.91
N GLN A 23 3.80 -42.24 2.67
CA GLN A 23 4.48 -41.52 1.59
C GLN A 23 3.57 -40.52 0.86
N CYS A 24 2.25 -40.63 0.97
CA CYS A 24 1.30 -39.62 0.50
C CYS A 24 1.13 -38.48 1.53
N THR A 25 2.23 -37.97 2.09
CA THR A 25 2.18 -36.77 2.92
C THR A 25 1.83 -35.57 2.02
N VAL A 26 0.63 -35.02 2.23
CA VAL A 26 0.14 -33.84 1.52
C VAL A 26 1.12 -32.71 1.81
N LYS A 27 1.97 -32.36 0.84
CA LYS A 27 2.89 -31.23 0.96
C LYS A 27 2.03 -29.98 1.22
N LYS A 28 2.28 -29.29 2.33
CA LYS A 28 1.54 -28.08 2.71
C LYS A 28 1.56 -27.11 1.51
N PRO A 29 0.43 -26.52 1.10
CA PRO A 29 0.42 -25.59 -0.01
C PRO A 29 1.34 -24.41 0.32
N GLU A 30 2.40 -24.28 -0.46
CA GLU A 30 3.26 -23.10 -0.44
C GLU A 30 2.52 -22.00 -1.20
N ALA A 31 2.43 -20.81 -0.59
CA ALA A 31 1.75 -19.69 -1.21
C ALA A 31 2.46 -19.33 -2.53
N PRO A 32 1.74 -19.20 -3.65
CA PRO A 32 2.35 -18.87 -4.92
C PRO A 32 2.95 -17.46 -4.86
N THR A 33 4.22 -17.32 -5.24
CA THR A 33 4.85 -16.02 -5.42
C THR A 33 4.51 -15.50 -6.81
N TRP A 34 3.64 -14.49 -6.88
CA TRP A 34 3.27 -13.82 -8.11
C TRP A 34 4.19 -12.60 -8.25
N THR A 35 5.15 -12.67 -9.17
CA THR A 35 5.98 -11.53 -9.55
C THR A 35 5.11 -10.56 -10.36
N THR A 36 4.63 -9.49 -9.74
CA THR A 36 4.00 -8.39 -10.48
C THR A 36 5.07 -7.44 -10.99
N GLN A 37 5.21 -7.38 -12.30
CA GLN A 37 5.95 -6.29 -12.94
C GLN A 37 5.03 -5.09 -13.07
N LEU A 38 4.95 -4.28 -12.01
CA LEU A 38 4.18 -3.04 -12.01
C LEU A 38 5.05 -1.94 -12.62
N THR A 39 5.00 -1.81 -13.95
CA THR A 39 5.56 -0.65 -14.63
C THR A 39 4.58 0.50 -14.49
N VAL A 40 4.79 1.40 -13.54
CA VAL A 40 4.06 2.68 -13.51
C VAL A 40 4.56 3.51 -14.68
N PRO A 41 3.74 3.76 -15.73
CA PRO A 41 4.15 4.63 -16.80
C PRO A 41 4.18 6.05 -16.26
N VAL A 42 5.37 6.57 -15.99
CA VAL A 42 5.55 7.98 -15.64
C VAL A 42 5.30 8.76 -16.92
N VAL A 43 4.08 9.27 -17.07
CA VAL A 43 3.74 10.14 -18.20
C VAL A 43 4.52 11.44 -17.97
N ASN A 44 5.57 11.67 -18.76
CA ASN A 44 6.31 12.92 -18.73
C ASN A 44 5.42 14.00 -19.37
N ARG A 45 4.50 14.54 -18.57
CA ARG A 45 3.60 15.63 -18.93
C ARG A 45 4.18 16.89 -18.30
N THR A 46 4.63 17.81 -19.15
CA THR A 46 4.90 19.18 -18.72
C THR A 46 3.55 19.88 -18.56
N TYR A 47 3.14 20.10 -17.32
CA TYR A 47 1.94 20.87 -17.01
C TYR A 47 2.31 22.35 -16.95
N ALA A 48 1.58 23.19 -17.69
CA ALA A 48 1.66 24.63 -17.49
C ALA A 48 1.13 24.95 -16.09
N MET A 49 1.73 25.95 -15.43
CA MET A 49 1.26 26.39 -14.11
C MET A 49 -0.25 26.69 -14.12
N GLU A 50 -0.76 27.17 -15.26
CA GLU A 50 -2.17 27.44 -15.44
C GLU A 50 -3.08 26.22 -15.27
N GLU A 51 -2.68 25.09 -15.85
CA GLU A 51 -3.42 23.83 -15.72
C GLU A 51 -3.34 23.26 -14.29
N ILE A 52 -2.29 23.60 -13.55
CA ILE A 52 -2.13 23.16 -12.16
C ILE A 52 -3.09 23.94 -11.26
N VAL A 53 -3.15 25.26 -11.40
CA VAL A 53 -4.07 26.11 -10.61
C VAL A 53 -5.52 25.75 -10.89
N ASP A 54 -5.88 25.52 -12.16
CA ASP A 54 -7.24 25.09 -12.56
C ASP A 54 -7.63 23.72 -11.97
N LYS A 55 -6.68 22.78 -11.84
CA LYS A 55 -6.93 21.47 -11.23
C LYS A 55 -6.98 21.46 -9.71
N ILE A 56 -6.31 22.40 -9.06
CA ILE A 56 -6.32 22.52 -7.60
C ILE A 56 -7.68 23.08 -7.13
N ASP A 57 -8.30 23.97 -7.92
CA ASP A 57 -9.64 24.54 -7.69
C ASP A 57 -9.83 25.02 -6.24
N GLU A 58 -8.83 25.75 -5.75
CA GLU A 58 -8.80 26.30 -4.39
C GLU A 58 -9.12 27.80 -4.44
N ASP A 59 -10.14 28.24 -3.69
CA ASP A 59 -10.62 29.63 -3.69
C ASP A 59 -9.54 30.68 -3.34
N GLY A 60 -8.45 30.26 -2.68
CA GLY A 60 -7.33 31.12 -2.31
C GLY A 60 -6.22 31.24 -3.36
N ILE A 61 -6.28 30.50 -4.46
CA ILE A 61 -5.20 30.47 -5.48
C ILE A 61 -5.80 30.79 -6.85
N SER A 62 -5.35 31.87 -7.47
CA SER A 62 -5.80 32.29 -8.80
C SER A 62 -4.64 32.79 -9.65
N MET A 63 -4.86 33.03 -10.95
CA MET A 63 -3.88 33.65 -11.83
C MET A 63 -4.36 35.01 -12.34
N ASP A 64 -3.41 35.94 -12.49
CA ASP A 64 -3.66 37.21 -13.16
C ASP A 64 -3.58 37.06 -14.68
N ALA A 65 -3.97 38.12 -15.39
CA ALA A 65 -3.92 38.20 -16.85
C ALA A 65 -2.49 38.21 -17.43
N GLU A 66 -1.46 38.37 -16.59
CA GLU A 66 -0.04 38.44 -16.94
C GLU A 66 0.70 37.11 -16.68
N GLY A 67 0.01 36.11 -16.10
CA GLY A 67 0.52 34.77 -15.83
C GLY A 67 1.17 34.58 -14.46
N SER A 68 0.97 35.50 -13.52
CA SER A 68 1.46 35.37 -12.14
C SER A 68 0.46 34.65 -11.24
N ILE A 69 0.95 33.98 -10.19
CA ILE A 69 0.12 33.28 -9.21
C ILE A 69 -0.23 34.25 -8.07
N LEU A 70 -1.53 34.34 -7.75
CA LEU A 70 -2.06 35.14 -6.66
C LEU A 70 -2.54 34.22 -5.54
N PHE A 71 -2.05 34.51 -4.33
CA PHE A 71 -2.45 33.83 -3.11
C PHE A 71 -3.29 34.78 -2.26
N THR A 72 -4.50 34.36 -1.93
CA THR A 72 -5.44 35.08 -1.05
C THR A 72 -5.67 34.23 0.18
N PHE A 73 -5.28 34.75 1.34
CA PHE A 73 -5.61 34.18 2.63
C PHE A 73 -6.30 35.24 3.48
N SER A 74 -7.30 34.81 4.25
CA SER A 74 -7.97 35.67 5.22
C SER A 74 -7.61 35.17 6.62
N GLU A 75 -7.02 36.04 7.43
CA GLU A 75 -6.67 35.75 8.82
C GLU A 75 -7.41 36.74 9.73
N GLU A 76 -8.10 36.22 10.74
CA GLU A 76 -8.73 37.04 11.77
C GLU A 76 -7.66 37.42 12.80
N ILE A 77 -7.24 38.68 12.79
CA ILE A 77 -6.27 39.20 13.76
C ILE A 77 -7.00 39.56 15.05
N ASP A 78 -6.66 38.90 16.14
CA ASP A 78 -7.13 39.26 17.48
C ASP A 78 -6.53 40.60 17.93
N PRO A 79 -7.35 41.63 18.19
CA PRO A 79 -6.83 42.90 18.69
C PRO A 79 -6.40 42.75 20.15
N VAL A 80 -5.09 42.77 20.40
CA VAL A 80 -4.56 42.95 21.75
C VAL A 80 -4.70 44.42 22.14
N VAL A 81 -5.59 44.71 23.09
CA VAL A 81 -5.73 46.04 23.67
C VAL A 81 -4.55 46.26 24.61
N VAL A 82 -3.58 47.05 24.18
CA VAL A 82 -2.46 47.48 25.04
C VAL A 82 -2.93 48.66 25.87
N ASP A 83 -3.06 48.47 27.18
CA ASP A 83 -3.38 49.56 28.10
C ASP A 83 -2.15 50.48 28.24
N SER A 84 -2.37 51.79 28.12
CA SER A 84 -1.31 52.80 28.22
C SER A 84 -0.54 52.79 29.55
N SER A 85 -1.09 52.15 30.60
CA SER A 85 -0.42 51.96 31.88
C SER A 85 0.64 50.85 31.90
N GLU A 86 0.67 49.96 30.89
CA GLU A 86 1.69 48.90 30.77
C GLU A 86 2.87 49.29 29.86
N LEU A 87 2.79 50.43 29.17
CA LEU A 87 3.87 50.96 28.33
C LEU A 87 4.96 51.60 29.21
N THR A 88 5.85 50.78 29.77
CA THR A 88 7.05 51.27 30.47
C THR A 88 8.17 51.47 29.45
N ILE A 89 8.49 52.73 29.14
CA ILE A 89 9.69 53.10 28.39
C ILE A 89 10.86 53.04 29.37
N SER A 90 11.78 52.10 29.15
CA SER A 90 13.06 52.01 29.89
C SER A 90 14.01 53.13 29.51
#